data_AF-A0A5K7Y9C6-F1
#
_entry.id   AF-A0A5K7Y9C6-F1
#
_cell.length_a   1.000
_cell.length_b   1.000
_cell.length_c   1.000
_cell.angle_alpha   90.00
_cell.angle_beta   90.00
_cell.angle_gamma   90.00
#
_symmetry.space_group_name_H-M   'P 1'
#
loop_
_entity.id
_entity.type
_entity.pdbx_description
1 polymer ?
#
loop_
_entity_poly.entity_id
_entity_poly.type
_entity_poly.pdbx_seq_one_letter_code
_entity_poly.pdbx_strand_id
1 'polypeptide(L)'
;MIEALLAAADLTLNDLDALAYGHGPGSFTGLRIAAGTIQGLAFGLDVPVIGVSTLAALSLQAHRLHHARFVLPMLDARMGELYTGAYRVVTRADGEIEVEQVLPEQVCAPGLLELPAALREHDWLAVGSGLVMHDELPESVRASLALQLPEPQPDAEAMVMLAAQAYARGEAVSAVEAQPVYLRNEVAWR
;
A
#
# COMPACT_ATOMS: atom_id res chain seq x y z
N MET A 1 -21.38 -0.05 -5.09
CA MET A 1 -20.22 -0.95 -5.27
C MET A 1 -20.24 -2.07 -4.25
N ILE A 2 -20.20 -1.76 -2.94
CA ILE A 2 -20.24 -2.77 -1.86
C ILE A 2 -21.45 -3.71 -2.00
N GLU A 3 -22.67 -3.16 -2.07
CA GLU A 3 -23.91 -3.95 -2.22
C GLU A 3 -23.88 -4.86 -3.46
N ALA A 4 -23.40 -4.35 -4.59
CA ALA A 4 -23.33 -5.11 -5.83
C ALA A 4 -22.31 -6.26 -5.76
N LEU A 5 -21.17 -6.06 -5.07
CA LEU A 5 -20.16 -7.10 -4.87
C LEU A 5 -20.68 -8.20 -3.94
N LEU A 6 -21.31 -7.82 -2.83
CA LEU A 6 -21.92 -8.76 -1.88
C LEU A 6 -23.01 -9.59 -2.56
N ALA A 7 -23.90 -8.95 -3.33
CA ALA A 7 -24.94 -9.65 -4.08
C ALA A 7 -24.36 -10.63 -5.12
N ALA A 8 -23.25 -10.27 -5.79
CA ALA A 8 -22.58 -11.17 -6.73
C ALA A 8 -21.92 -12.39 -6.06
N ALA A 9 -21.59 -12.28 -4.77
CA ALA A 9 -21.03 -13.36 -3.96
C ALA A 9 -22.08 -14.14 -3.15
N ASP A 10 -23.37 -13.79 -3.26
CA ASP A 10 -24.46 -14.32 -2.42
C ASP A 10 -24.18 -14.14 -0.91
N LEU A 11 -23.61 -12.98 -0.55
CA LEU A 11 -23.28 -12.60 0.82
C LEU A 11 -24.06 -11.35 1.24
N THR A 12 -24.19 -11.17 2.54
CA THR A 12 -24.68 -9.96 3.19
C THR A 12 -23.56 -9.31 4.01
N LEU A 13 -23.80 -8.09 4.50
CA LEU A 13 -22.83 -7.42 5.39
C LEU A 13 -22.61 -8.19 6.70
N ASN A 14 -23.60 -8.96 7.17
CA ASN A 14 -23.49 -9.73 8.41
C ASN A 14 -22.67 -11.02 8.25
N ASP A 15 -22.34 -11.41 7.02
CA ASP A 15 -21.50 -12.57 6.74
C ASP A 15 -20.00 -12.24 6.75
N LEU A 16 -19.64 -10.97 6.99
CA LEU A 16 -18.26 -10.51 6.99
C LEU A 16 -17.65 -10.60 8.39
N ASP A 17 -16.50 -11.26 8.52
CA ASP A 17 -15.80 -11.40 9.80
C ASP A 17 -14.94 -10.19 10.18
N ALA A 18 -14.57 -9.37 9.19
CA ALA A 18 -13.78 -8.15 9.34
C ALA A 18 -13.85 -7.28 8.08
N LEU A 19 -13.46 -6.00 8.19
CA LEU A 19 -13.39 -5.08 7.06
C LEU A 19 -11.98 -4.52 6.86
N ALA A 20 -11.51 -4.47 5.61
CA ALA A 20 -10.22 -3.88 5.25
C ALA A 20 -10.39 -2.50 4.61
N TYR A 21 -9.44 -1.60 4.86
CA TYR A 21 -9.38 -0.30 4.19
C TYR A 21 -7.94 0.12 3.91
N GLY A 22 -7.73 0.88 2.84
CA GLY A 22 -6.46 1.54 2.59
C GLY A 22 -6.23 2.67 3.61
N HIS A 23 -5.31 2.48 4.55
CA HIS A 23 -5.01 3.51 5.56
C HIS A 23 -3.98 4.55 5.09
N GLY A 24 -3.44 4.39 3.88
CA GLY A 24 -2.48 5.30 3.25
C GLY A 24 -1.11 4.68 3.07
N PRO A 25 -0.12 5.48 2.64
CA PRO A 25 -0.25 6.90 2.29
C PRO A 25 -1.04 7.16 1.00
N GLY A 26 -1.50 8.40 0.78
CA GLY A 26 -2.32 8.77 -0.38
C GLY A 26 -3.03 10.11 -0.24
N SER A 27 -4.13 10.29 -0.99
CA SER A 27 -4.94 11.51 -0.94
C SER A 27 -5.53 11.76 0.44
N PHE A 28 -5.23 12.91 1.05
CA PHE A 28 -5.69 13.31 2.38
C PHE A 28 -7.21 13.19 2.56
N THR A 29 -7.97 13.60 1.54
CA THR A 29 -9.43 13.52 1.53
C THR A 29 -9.89 12.08 1.35
N GLY A 30 -9.29 11.35 0.41
CA GLY A 30 -9.65 9.96 0.12
C GLY A 30 -9.46 9.04 1.34
N LEU A 31 -8.34 9.20 2.06
CA LEU A 31 -8.05 8.41 3.25
C LEU A 31 -9.04 8.67 4.39
N ARG A 32 -9.51 9.92 4.55
CA ARG A 32 -10.53 10.26 5.55
C ARG A 32 -11.90 9.75 5.18
N ILE A 33 -12.24 9.76 3.88
CA ILE A 33 -13.48 9.13 3.40
C ILE A 33 -13.42 7.64 3.70
N ALA A 34 -12.33 6.96 3.34
CA ALA A 34 -12.16 5.53 3.60
C ALA A 34 -12.25 5.20 5.09
N ALA A 35 -11.53 5.93 5.95
CA ALA A 35 -11.56 5.74 7.39
C ALA A 35 -12.97 6.02 7.98
N GLY A 36 -13.62 7.12 7.60
CA GLY A 36 -14.97 7.42 8.09
C GLY A 36 -16.02 6.39 7.64
N THR A 37 -15.92 5.93 6.39
CA THR A 37 -16.80 4.89 5.86
C THR A 37 -16.58 3.55 6.56
N ILE A 38 -15.32 3.13 6.74
CA ILE A 38 -15.02 1.85 7.40
C ILE A 38 -15.44 1.87 8.87
N GLN A 39 -15.23 2.99 9.56
CA GLN A 39 -15.67 3.20 10.95
C GLN A 39 -17.17 3.00 11.09
N GLY A 40 -17.96 3.67 10.25
CA GLY A 40 -19.42 3.59 10.30
C GLY A 40 -19.94 2.17 10.01
N LEU A 41 -19.39 1.51 8.99
CA LEU A 41 -19.78 0.15 8.64
C LEU A 41 -19.38 -0.85 9.74
N ALA A 42 -18.12 -0.84 10.17
CA ALA A 42 -17.61 -1.76 11.17
C ALA A 42 -18.30 -1.60 12.53
N PHE A 43 -18.60 -0.35 12.93
CA PHE A 43 -19.35 -0.08 14.16
C PHE A 43 -20.77 -0.63 14.10
N GLY A 44 -21.46 -0.51 12.96
CA GLY A 44 -22.81 -1.06 12.79
C GLY A 44 -22.87 -2.58 12.72
N LEU A 45 -21.79 -3.22 12.26
CA LEU A 45 -21.68 -4.67 12.11
C LEU A 45 -21.06 -5.37 13.32
N ASP A 46 -20.46 -4.62 14.25
CA ASP A 46 -19.68 -5.14 15.38
C ASP A 46 -18.53 -6.06 14.94
N VAL A 47 -17.82 -5.65 13.88
CA VAL A 47 -16.68 -6.38 13.31
C VAL A 47 -15.39 -5.56 13.40
N PRO A 48 -14.22 -6.20 13.56
CA PRO A 48 -12.95 -5.50 13.58
C PRO A 48 -12.54 -5.02 12.17
N VAL A 49 -11.55 -4.14 12.13
CA VAL A 49 -11.03 -3.56 10.89
C VAL A 49 -9.52 -3.76 10.73
N ILE A 50 -9.07 -3.76 9.48
CA ILE A 50 -7.66 -3.88 9.12
C ILE A 50 -7.27 -2.72 8.21
N GLY A 51 -6.32 -1.91 8.67
CA GLY A 51 -5.67 -0.89 7.85
C GLY A 51 -4.58 -1.50 6.99
N VAL A 52 -4.63 -1.26 5.68
CA VAL A 52 -3.66 -1.80 4.72
C VAL A 52 -2.88 -0.68 4.07
N SER A 53 -1.55 -0.81 4.06
CA SER A 53 -0.68 0.14 3.38
C SER A 53 -0.97 0.16 1.88
N THR A 54 -1.10 1.36 1.33
CA THR A 54 -1.24 1.57 -0.11
C THR A 54 0.02 1.15 -0.87
N LEU A 55 1.20 1.37 -0.28
CA LEU A 55 2.49 1.01 -0.90
C LEU A 55 2.72 -0.50 -0.86
N ALA A 56 2.34 -1.17 0.22
CA ALA A 56 2.36 -2.63 0.31
C ALA A 56 1.38 -3.27 -0.68
N ALA A 57 0.16 -2.73 -0.81
CA ALA A 57 -0.83 -3.21 -1.77
C ALA A 57 -0.35 -3.07 -3.23
N LEU A 58 0.24 -1.93 -3.59
CA LEU A 58 0.88 -1.76 -4.92
C LEU A 58 2.01 -2.75 -5.14
N SER A 59 2.81 -3.03 -4.12
CA SER A 59 3.92 -3.98 -4.21
C SER A 59 3.43 -5.41 -4.45
N LEU A 60 2.37 -5.83 -3.74
CA LEU A 60 1.73 -7.11 -3.96
C LEU A 60 1.10 -7.20 -5.36
N GLN A 61 0.40 -6.15 -5.81
CA GLN A 61 -0.19 -6.09 -7.15
C GLN A 61 0.89 -6.25 -8.23
N ALA A 62 1.99 -5.51 -8.12
CA ALA A 62 3.12 -5.62 -9.05
C ALA A 62 3.73 -7.04 -9.07
N HIS A 63 3.85 -7.67 -7.90
CA HIS A 63 4.29 -9.07 -7.82
C HIS A 63 3.33 -10.03 -8.51
N ARG A 64 2.02 -9.89 -8.30
CA ARG A 64 1.01 -10.77 -8.90
C ARG A 64 0.97 -10.67 -10.43
N LEU A 65 1.11 -9.46 -10.97
CA LEU A 65 0.98 -9.20 -12.41
C LEU A 65 2.30 -9.37 -13.18
N HIS A 66 3.45 -9.12 -12.53
CA HIS A 66 4.76 -9.05 -13.20
C HIS A 66 5.83 -9.94 -12.56
N HIS A 67 5.49 -10.73 -11.53
CA HIS A 67 6.42 -11.57 -10.77
C HIS A 67 7.60 -10.78 -10.18
N ALA A 68 7.42 -9.48 -9.95
CA ALA A 68 8.44 -8.61 -9.40
C ALA A 68 8.73 -8.98 -7.95
N ARG A 69 10.00 -9.23 -7.62
CA ARG A 69 10.41 -9.56 -6.25
C ARG A 69 10.89 -8.35 -5.46
N PHE A 70 11.39 -7.32 -6.14
CA PHE A 70 11.82 -6.08 -5.51
C PHE A 70 10.98 -4.96 -6.13
N VAL A 71 10.17 -4.31 -5.30
CA VAL A 71 9.21 -3.32 -5.74
C VAL A 71 9.45 -2.01 -5.01
N LEU A 72 9.53 -0.94 -5.80
CA LEU A 72 9.64 0.44 -5.36
C LEU A 72 8.32 1.17 -5.66
N PRO A 73 7.29 1.02 -4.80
CA PRO A 73 6.07 1.80 -4.95
C PRO A 73 6.35 3.29 -4.70
N MET A 74 5.87 4.13 -5.60
CA MET A 74 6.04 5.58 -5.54
C MET A 74 4.70 6.24 -5.88
N LEU A 75 4.20 7.07 -4.96
CA LEU A 75 3.01 7.88 -5.16
C LEU A 75 3.38 9.36 -5.09
N ASP A 76 2.79 10.18 -5.96
CA ASP A 76 2.90 11.64 -5.89
C ASP A 76 2.32 12.15 -4.55
N ALA A 77 3.19 12.63 -3.66
CA ALA A 77 2.82 13.22 -2.36
C ALA A 77 2.50 14.71 -2.44
N ARG A 78 2.47 15.26 -3.66
CA ARG A 78 2.44 16.70 -3.98
C ARG A 78 3.72 17.41 -3.52
N MET A 79 3.84 18.68 -3.88
CA MET A 79 4.96 19.55 -3.48
C MET A 79 6.35 19.01 -3.90
N GLY A 80 6.41 18.24 -4.98
CA GLY A 80 7.66 17.66 -5.48
C GLY A 80 8.22 16.54 -4.58
N GLU A 81 7.36 15.85 -3.83
CA GLU A 81 7.74 14.75 -2.96
C GLU A 81 7.02 13.45 -3.32
N LEU A 82 7.60 12.34 -2.88
CA LEU A 82 7.10 10.99 -3.06
C LEU A 82 6.68 10.41 -1.73
N TYR A 83 5.53 9.75 -1.70
CA TYR A 83 5.31 8.68 -0.74
C TYR A 83 5.93 7.42 -1.31
N THR A 84 6.86 6.83 -0.57
CA THR A 84 7.57 5.65 -1.03
C THR A 84 8.01 4.80 0.15
N GLY A 85 8.43 3.60 -0.18
CA GLY A 85 9.04 2.58 0.65
C GLY A 85 9.59 1.54 -0.32
N ALA A 86 10.28 0.52 0.18
CA ALA A 86 10.80 -0.52 -0.68
C ALA A 86 10.38 -1.88 -0.12
N TYR A 87 9.93 -2.75 -1.01
CA TYR A 87 9.34 -4.02 -0.65
C TYR A 87 10.04 -5.17 -1.36
N ARG A 88 10.27 -6.25 -0.62
CA ARG A 88 10.60 -7.55 -1.18
C ARG A 88 9.36 -8.43 -1.11
N VAL A 89 8.93 -8.95 -2.25
CA VAL A 89 7.74 -9.81 -2.36
C VAL A 89 8.13 -11.18 -2.89
N VAL A 90 7.77 -12.23 -2.15
CA VAL A 90 8.09 -13.62 -2.52
C VAL A 90 6.88 -14.53 -2.32
N THR A 91 6.61 -15.40 -3.29
CA THR A 91 5.72 -16.54 -3.09
C THR A 91 6.51 -17.66 -2.43
N ARG A 92 6.08 -18.10 -1.25
CA ARG A 92 6.64 -19.23 -0.51
C ARG A 92 6.22 -20.56 -1.16
N ALA A 93 6.86 -21.64 -0.75
CA ALA A 93 6.63 -22.97 -1.33
C ALA A 93 5.20 -23.52 -1.06
N ASP A 94 4.54 -23.03 -0.01
CA ASP A 94 3.15 -23.33 0.34
C ASP A 94 2.12 -22.45 -0.41
N GLY A 95 2.59 -21.52 -1.26
CA GLY A 95 1.75 -20.60 -2.02
C GLY A 95 1.42 -19.30 -1.30
N GLU A 96 1.80 -19.13 -0.03
CA GLU A 96 1.65 -17.87 0.69
C GLU A 96 2.55 -16.79 0.09
N ILE A 97 2.03 -15.58 -0.06
CA ILE A 97 2.84 -14.44 -0.53
C ILE A 97 3.30 -13.65 0.69
N GLU A 98 4.62 -13.50 0.82
CA GLU A 98 5.24 -12.68 1.85
C GLU A 98 5.63 -11.33 1.25
N VAL A 99 5.15 -10.25 1.88
CA VAL A 99 5.47 -8.86 1.53
C VAL A 99 6.30 -8.27 2.67
N GLU A 100 7.61 -8.25 2.48
CA GLU A 100 8.60 -7.76 3.44
C GLU A 100 8.95 -6.30 3.12
N GLN A 101 8.82 -5.40 4.09
CA GLN A 101 9.30 -4.03 3.96
C GLN A 101 10.82 -4.00 4.18
N VAL A 102 11.58 -3.60 3.17
CA VAL A 102 13.05 -3.50 3.22
C VAL A 102 13.56 -2.06 3.31
N LEU A 103 12.70 -1.08 3.02
CA LEU A 103 12.88 0.33 3.35
C LEU A 103 11.58 0.84 3.96
N PRO A 104 11.62 1.47 5.15
CA PRO A 104 10.43 2.04 5.78
C PRO A 104 9.67 2.99 4.87
N GLU A 105 8.35 3.03 5.04
CA GLU A 105 7.54 4.03 4.36
C GLU A 105 7.89 5.43 4.83
N GLN A 106 8.03 6.33 3.87
CA GLN A 106 8.44 7.70 4.08
C GLN A 106 7.83 8.64 3.06
N VAL A 107 7.87 9.93 3.38
CA VAL A 107 7.72 11.02 2.42
C VAL A 107 9.07 11.68 2.23
N CYS A 108 9.53 11.84 0.99
CA CYS A 108 10.80 12.48 0.71
C CYS A 108 10.83 13.13 -0.67
N ALA A 109 11.75 14.07 -0.88
CA ALA A 109 12.09 14.55 -2.21
C ALA A 109 12.70 13.39 -3.04
N PRO A 110 12.39 13.27 -4.35
CA PRO A 110 12.91 12.21 -5.21
C PRO A 110 14.42 12.06 -5.14
N GLY A 111 15.15 13.17 -5.18
CA GLY A 111 16.62 13.21 -5.17
C GLY A 111 17.26 12.75 -3.85
N LEU A 112 16.48 12.52 -2.79
CA LEU A 112 16.96 12.00 -1.50
C LEU A 112 16.64 10.50 -1.31
N LEU A 113 15.96 9.86 -2.27
CA LEU A 113 15.61 8.46 -2.16
C LEU A 113 16.85 7.58 -2.30
N GLU A 114 17.09 6.73 -1.31
CA GLU A 114 18.16 5.74 -1.34
C GLU A 114 17.62 4.33 -1.15
N LEU A 115 18.01 3.41 -2.03
CA LEU A 115 17.77 1.98 -1.84
C LEU A 115 18.81 1.39 -0.88
N PRO A 116 18.43 0.39 -0.05
CA PRO A 116 19.40 -0.33 0.79
C PRO A 116 20.57 -0.85 -0.05
N ALA A 117 21.81 -0.52 0.37
CA ALA A 117 23.00 -0.79 -0.43
C ALA A 117 23.14 -2.27 -0.82
N ALA A 118 22.78 -3.19 0.08
CA ALA A 118 22.83 -4.63 -0.15
C ALA A 118 21.80 -5.14 -1.19
N LEU A 119 20.80 -4.34 -1.55
CA LEU A 119 19.71 -4.73 -2.44
C LEU A 119 19.71 -3.93 -3.75
N ARG A 120 20.70 -3.05 -3.97
CA ARG A 120 20.74 -2.14 -5.12
C ARG A 120 20.90 -2.89 -6.45
N GLU A 121 21.66 -3.98 -6.48
CA GLU A 121 21.96 -4.74 -7.70
C GLU A 121 20.83 -5.71 -8.13
N HIS A 122 19.63 -5.57 -7.57
CA HIS A 122 18.48 -6.36 -7.98
C HIS A 122 17.67 -5.68 -9.08
N ASP A 123 16.86 -6.47 -9.79
CA ASP A 123 15.90 -5.95 -10.77
C ASP A 123 14.70 -5.35 -10.05
N TRP A 124 14.73 -4.04 -9.81
CA TRP A 124 13.62 -3.33 -9.18
C TRP A 124 12.53 -3.00 -10.19
N LEU A 125 11.28 -3.20 -9.78
CA LEU A 125 10.11 -2.66 -10.46
C LEU A 125 9.64 -1.41 -9.72
N ALA A 126 9.64 -0.26 -10.39
CA ALA A 126 9.01 0.96 -9.89
C ALA A 126 7.54 1.03 -10.32
N VAL A 127 6.63 1.34 -9.39
CA VAL A 127 5.19 1.37 -9.67
C VAL A 127 4.49 2.56 -9.01
N GLY A 128 3.53 3.15 -9.74
CA GLY A 128 2.63 4.17 -9.22
C GLY A 128 2.92 5.57 -9.75
N SER A 129 2.04 6.50 -9.37
CA SER A 129 1.99 7.87 -9.91
C SER A 129 3.24 8.70 -9.61
N GLY A 130 4.06 8.33 -8.62
CA GLY A 130 5.30 9.02 -8.31
C GLY A 130 6.35 8.93 -9.43
N LEU A 131 6.19 7.99 -10.36
CA LEU A 131 7.06 7.86 -11.54
C LEU A 131 7.09 9.10 -12.44
N VAL A 132 6.16 10.05 -12.31
CA VAL A 132 6.28 11.33 -13.04
C VAL A 132 7.55 12.09 -12.67
N MET A 133 8.13 11.84 -11.48
CA MET A 133 9.35 12.45 -10.97
C MET A 133 10.58 11.54 -11.19
N HIS A 134 10.52 10.58 -12.12
CA HIS A 134 11.61 9.63 -12.40
C HIS A 134 12.96 10.31 -12.63
N ASP A 135 12.98 11.39 -13.40
CA ASP A 135 14.22 12.08 -13.78
C ASP A 135 14.89 12.82 -12.61
N GLU A 136 14.16 13.02 -11.51
CA GLU A 136 14.66 13.64 -10.27
C GLU A 136 15.26 12.61 -9.30
N LEU A 137 15.06 11.30 -9.54
CA LEU A 137 15.65 10.23 -8.72
C LEU A 137 17.18 10.19 -8.85
N PRO A 138 17.93 9.77 -7.82
CA PRO A 138 19.36 9.55 -7.94
C PRO A 138 19.70 8.53 -9.02
N GLU A 139 20.83 8.72 -9.71
CA GLU A 139 21.29 7.79 -10.75
C GLU A 139 21.44 6.35 -10.22
N SER A 140 21.87 6.20 -8.97
CA SER A 140 21.97 4.90 -8.30
C SER A 140 20.62 4.19 -8.16
N VAL A 141 19.52 4.92 -8.01
CA VAL A 141 18.16 4.36 -7.98
C VAL A 141 17.70 4.06 -9.39
N ARG A 142 17.81 5.02 -10.32
CA ARG A 142 17.38 4.86 -11.72
C ARG A 142 18.04 3.66 -12.39
N ALA A 143 19.35 3.48 -12.19
CA ALA A 143 20.11 2.36 -12.75
C ALA A 143 19.66 0.99 -12.21
N SER A 144 18.95 0.95 -11.08
CA SER A 144 18.41 -0.28 -10.49
C SER A 144 17.02 -0.64 -11.02
N LEU A 145 16.34 0.28 -11.72
CA LEU A 145 14.96 0.09 -12.20
C LEU A 145 14.93 -0.69 -13.52
N ALA A 146 14.53 -1.96 -13.44
CA ALA A 146 14.37 -2.82 -14.61
C ALA A 146 13.02 -2.62 -15.34
N LEU A 147 11.98 -2.23 -14.60
CA LEU A 147 10.64 -1.97 -15.14
C LEU A 147 9.97 -0.82 -14.41
N GLN A 148 9.18 -0.02 -15.14
CA GLN A 148 8.48 1.15 -14.63
C GLN A 148 7.02 1.10 -15.06
N LEU A 149 6.10 1.19 -14.10
CA LEU A 149 4.66 1.14 -14.32
C LEU A 149 4.00 2.38 -13.69
N PRO A 150 3.78 3.48 -14.45
CA PRO A 150 3.30 4.74 -13.87
C PRO A 150 1.79 4.76 -13.58
N GLU A 151 1.03 3.88 -14.22
CA GLU A 151 -0.44 3.90 -14.21
C GLU A 151 -1.13 3.10 -13.09
N PRO A 152 -0.60 1.96 -12.58
CA PRO A 152 -1.31 1.14 -11.62
C PRO A 152 -1.77 1.92 -10.39
N GLN A 153 -3.05 1.77 -10.09
CA GLN A 153 -3.64 2.20 -8.83
C GLN A 153 -3.76 0.99 -7.90
N PRO A 154 -3.59 1.20 -6.58
CA PRO A 154 -3.79 0.15 -5.60
C PRO A 154 -5.19 -0.45 -5.76
N ASP A 155 -5.29 -1.77 -5.88
CA ASP A 155 -6.57 -2.46 -6.03
C ASP A 155 -7.04 -3.12 -4.72
N ALA A 156 -8.35 -3.35 -4.64
CA ALA A 156 -8.97 -3.97 -3.47
C ALA A 156 -8.57 -5.45 -3.30
N GLU A 157 -8.14 -6.12 -4.37
CA GLU A 157 -7.76 -7.53 -4.36
C GLU A 157 -6.44 -7.73 -3.60
N ALA A 158 -5.41 -6.94 -3.91
CA ALA A 158 -4.17 -6.92 -3.16
C ALA A 158 -4.39 -6.48 -1.71
N MET A 159 -5.26 -5.49 -1.48
CA MET A 159 -5.58 -5.05 -0.12
C MET A 159 -6.22 -6.17 0.71
N VAL A 160 -7.22 -6.89 0.17
CA VAL A 160 -7.91 -7.94 0.93
C VAL A 160 -7.00 -9.15 1.19
N MET A 161 -6.07 -9.47 0.28
CA MET A 161 -5.06 -10.50 0.51
C MET A 161 -4.14 -10.16 1.69
N LEU A 162 -3.61 -8.92 1.72
CA LEU A 162 -2.80 -8.45 2.85
C LEU A 162 -3.61 -8.41 4.16
N ALA A 163 -4.87 -7.98 4.07
CA ALA A 163 -5.75 -7.90 5.23
C ALA A 163 -6.09 -9.28 5.79
N ALA A 164 -6.33 -10.29 4.95
CA ALA A 164 -6.59 -11.66 5.38
C ALA A 164 -5.41 -12.23 6.17
N GLN A 165 -4.18 -11.97 5.72
CA GLN A 165 -2.98 -12.39 6.44
C GLN A 165 -2.83 -11.66 7.79
N ALA A 166 -3.08 -10.34 7.82
CA ALA A 166 -3.05 -9.56 9.05
C ALA A 166 -4.14 -10.00 10.05
N TYR A 167 -5.35 -10.29 9.56
CA TYR A 167 -6.44 -10.84 10.36
C TYR A 167 -6.07 -12.19 10.97
N ALA A 168 -5.49 -13.10 10.19
CA ALA A 168 -5.00 -14.39 10.69
C ALA A 168 -3.90 -14.27 11.76
N ARG A 169 -3.12 -13.17 11.73
CA ARG A 169 -2.13 -12.83 12.77
C ARG A 169 -2.70 -12.09 13.97
N GLY A 170 -4.00 -11.79 13.99
CA GLY A 170 -4.66 -11.06 15.08
C GLY A 170 -4.37 -9.56 15.10
N GLU A 171 -4.03 -8.96 13.96
CA GLU A 171 -3.63 -7.55 13.84
C GLU A 171 -4.83 -6.61 13.60
N ALA A 172 -6.06 -7.13 13.65
CA ALA A 172 -7.26 -6.33 13.46
C ALA A 172 -7.53 -5.46 14.70
N VAL A 173 -8.05 -4.25 14.47
CA VAL A 173 -8.34 -3.26 15.51
C VAL A 173 -9.83 -2.98 15.58
N SER A 174 -10.28 -2.29 16.62
CA SER A 174 -11.69 -1.87 16.71
C SER A 174 -12.03 -0.82 15.65
N ALA A 175 -13.32 -0.68 15.33
CA ALA A 175 -13.79 0.34 14.40
C ALA A 175 -13.26 1.75 14.77
N VAL A 176 -13.29 2.12 16.06
CA VAL A 176 -12.86 3.45 16.52
C VAL A 176 -11.37 3.72 16.32
N GLU A 177 -10.55 2.66 16.29
CA GLU A 177 -9.10 2.76 16.10
C GLU A 177 -8.70 2.86 14.61
N ALA A 178 -9.65 2.74 13.67
CA ALA A 178 -9.39 2.92 12.25
C ALA A 178 -8.96 4.36 11.95
N GLN A 179 -7.67 4.59 11.74
CA GLN A 179 -7.12 5.90 11.44
C GLN A 179 -6.25 5.87 10.18
N PRO A 180 -6.20 6.97 9.40
CA PRO A 180 -5.20 7.11 8.36
C PRO A 180 -3.78 7.20 8.91
N VAL A 181 -2.81 6.68 8.16
CA VAL A 181 -1.39 6.87 8.40
C VAL A 181 -0.93 8.15 7.70
N TYR A 182 -0.33 9.06 8.48
CA TYR A 182 0.29 10.28 7.97
C TYR A 182 1.82 10.14 8.03
N LEU A 183 2.47 10.03 6.86
CA LEU A 183 3.94 9.96 6.79
C LEU A 183 4.61 11.33 6.90
N ARG A 184 3.86 12.40 6.64
CA ARG A 184 4.32 13.78 6.77
C ARG A 184 4.24 14.22 8.23
N ASN A 185 5.25 13.89 9.01
CA ASN A 185 5.32 14.19 10.44
C ASN A 185 5.79 15.61 10.77
N GLU A 186 6.36 16.34 9.80
CA GLU A 186 6.77 17.73 9.98
C GLU A 186 5.90 18.65 9.11
N VAL A 187 4.92 19.29 9.72
CA VAL A 187 4.49 20.61 9.24
C VAL A 187 5.59 21.57 9.71
N ALA A 188 6.72 21.59 9.01
CA ALA A 188 7.77 22.58 9.25
C ALA A 188 7.21 23.97 8.91
N TRP A 189 6.54 24.59 9.88
CA TRP A 189 6.39 26.04 9.89
C TRP A 189 7.79 26.62 10.04
N ARG A 190 8.32 27.17 8.96
CA ARG A 190 9.40 28.16 8.98
C ARG A 190 8.84 29.51 8.54
#